data_AF-A0A9W4PTH9-F1
#
_entry.id   AF-A0A9W4PTH9-F1
#
_cell.length_a   1.000
_cell.length_b   1.000
_cell.length_c   1.000
_cell.angle_alpha   90.00
_cell.angle_beta   90.00
_cell.angle_gamma   90.00
#
_symmetry.space_group_name_H-M   'P 1'
#
loop_
_entity.id
_entity.type
_entity.pdbx_description
1 polymer ?
#
loop_
_entity_poly.entity_id
_entity_poly.type
_entity_poly.pdbx_seq_one_letter_code
_entity_poly.pdbx_strand_id
1 'polypeptide(L)'
;MHGHHAPPLRQPGSPPQGKWGGYRPGAVVAIALLIALPAPAALAISRDDGPSFSIARSESALAANSAPATRDKNAQEQGAGKSGPASAPADAHSSAPEERPLYEGQMLRLAEVLGALSFLRNLCGANDAPQWYEKMRALIDAEAGTTAERERLAGSYNRGFNGYALTYRRCNASAEAAITRFLDEGARLAATISSRFGG
;
A
#
# COMPACT_ATOMS: atom_id res chain seq x y z
N MET A 1 25.96 -54.18 12.09
CA MET A 1 26.30 -52.92 12.79
C MET A 1 26.21 -51.78 11.80
N HIS A 2 25.03 -51.21 11.58
CA HIS A 2 24.88 -49.97 10.80
C HIS A 2 23.88 -49.09 11.56
N GLY A 3 24.40 -48.03 12.20
CA GLY A 3 23.62 -47.08 12.97
C GLY A 3 23.01 -46.04 12.05
N HIS A 4 21.69 -45.88 12.10
CA HIS A 4 21.00 -44.77 11.47
C HIS A 4 21.16 -43.52 12.34
N HIS A 5 21.91 -42.54 11.86
CA HIS A 5 21.96 -41.20 12.48
C HIS A 5 20.76 -40.38 12.00
N ALA A 6 19.90 -39.98 12.94
CA ALA A 6 18.84 -39.01 12.70
C ALA A 6 19.44 -37.58 12.64
N PRO A 7 18.95 -36.70 11.74
CA PRO A 7 19.36 -35.29 11.73
C PRO A 7 18.74 -34.52 12.90
N PRO A 8 19.42 -33.47 13.42
CA PRO A 8 18.89 -32.67 14.52
C PRO A 8 17.70 -31.81 14.08
N LEU A 9 16.67 -31.76 14.93
CA LEU A 9 15.53 -30.86 14.77
C LEU A 9 15.98 -29.41 14.92
N ARG A 10 15.63 -28.58 13.93
CA ARG A 10 15.88 -27.13 13.92
C ARG A 10 15.00 -26.50 15.00
N GLN A 11 15.62 -25.99 16.06
CA GLN A 11 14.89 -25.25 17.10
C GLN A 11 14.32 -23.95 16.53
N PRO A 12 13.07 -23.57 16.88
CA PRO A 12 12.55 -22.25 16.55
C PRO A 12 13.37 -21.20 17.29
N GLY A 13 14.01 -20.32 16.54
CA GLY A 13 14.77 -19.20 17.09
C GLY A 13 13.89 -18.34 17.99
N SER A 14 14.38 -18.05 19.19
CA SER A 14 13.75 -17.09 20.09
C SER A 14 13.60 -15.73 19.39
N PRO A 15 12.45 -15.04 19.50
CA PRO A 15 12.36 -13.67 19.02
C PRO A 15 13.34 -12.80 19.82
N PRO A 16 14.00 -11.81 19.18
CA PRO A 16 14.86 -10.89 19.91
C PRO A 16 14.00 -10.11 20.91
N GLN A 17 14.28 -10.32 22.20
CA GLN A 17 13.79 -9.52 23.32
C GLN A 17 14.49 -8.15 23.29
N GLY A 18 14.19 -7.36 22.25
CA GLY A 18 14.76 -6.05 22.00
C GLY A 18 13.74 -4.97 22.34
N LYS A 19 13.78 -4.47 23.58
CA LYS A 19 13.25 -3.19 24.06
C LYS A 19 12.13 -2.57 23.19
N TRP A 20 10.89 -2.69 23.66
CA TRP A 20 9.76 -1.79 23.31
C TRP A 20 10.00 -0.39 23.89
N GLY A 21 11.14 0.20 23.55
CA GLY A 21 11.66 1.43 24.13
C GLY A 21 11.43 2.59 23.18
N GLY A 22 10.38 3.35 23.44
CA GLY A 22 10.31 4.75 23.03
C GLY A 22 9.29 5.04 21.95
N TYR A 23 8.02 5.08 22.36
CA TYR A 23 7.16 6.15 21.89
C TYR A 23 7.95 7.47 22.07
N ARG A 24 8.40 8.10 20.98
CA ARG A 24 9.13 9.37 21.03
C ARG A 24 8.14 10.49 20.73
N PRO A 25 7.55 11.14 21.74
CA PRO A 25 6.54 12.18 21.53
C PRO A 25 6.99 13.34 20.61
N GLY A 26 8.30 13.56 20.47
CA GLY A 26 8.86 14.62 19.62
C GLY A 26 8.73 14.41 18.10
N ALA A 27 8.34 13.24 17.60
CA ALA A 27 8.24 12.99 16.16
C ALA A 27 6.95 13.58 15.54
N VAL A 28 5.87 13.65 16.32
CA VAL A 28 4.52 14.11 15.89
C VAL A 28 4.50 15.61 15.56
N VAL A 29 5.38 16.41 16.18
CA VAL A 29 5.47 17.88 15.99
C VAL A 29 6.09 18.25 14.63
N ALA A 30 7.00 17.42 14.11
CA ALA A 30 7.69 17.71 12.85
C ALA A 30 6.77 17.56 11.62
N ILE A 31 5.76 16.67 11.67
CA ILE A 31 4.81 16.44 10.56
C ILE A 31 3.86 17.63 10.37
N ALA A 32 3.34 18.21 11.46
CA ALA A 32 2.48 19.39 11.38
C ALA A 32 3.20 20.59 10.73
N LEU A 33 4.51 20.74 10.98
CA LEU A 33 5.30 21.82 10.39
C LEU A 33 5.54 21.61 8.88
N LEU A 34 5.70 20.36 8.42
CA LEU A 34 5.97 20.07 7.00
C LEU A 34 4.73 20.09 6.10
N ILE A 35 3.52 19.98 6.67
CA ILE A 35 2.27 20.08 5.89
C ILE A 35 1.88 21.54 5.62
N ALA A 36 2.30 22.47 6.48
CA ALA A 36 1.92 23.88 6.42
C ALA A 36 2.84 24.79 5.59
N LEU A 37 4.04 24.31 5.20
CA LEU A 37 4.91 25.10 4.32
C LEU A 37 4.50 24.88 2.85
N PRO A 38 4.14 25.95 2.10
CA PRO A 38 4.13 25.86 0.65
C PRO A 38 5.56 25.50 0.22
N ALA A 39 5.70 24.46 -0.60
CA ALA A 39 6.98 24.18 -1.24
C ALA A 39 7.48 25.49 -1.89
N PRO A 40 8.76 25.87 -1.74
CA PRO A 40 9.29 26.95 -2.54
C PRO A 40 9.05 26.56 -3.99
N ALA A 41 8.42 27.46 -4.74
CA ALA A 41 8.20 27.30 -6.17
C ALA A 41 9.53 26.88 -6.80
N ALA A 42 9.68 25.57 -7.06
CA ALA A 42 10.84 25.05 -7.72
C ALA A 42 10.82 25.70 -9.10
N LEU A 43 11.83 26.54 -9.33
CA LEU A 43 12.09 27.21 -10.59
C LEU A 43 11.79 26.24 -11.72
N ALA A 44 10.89 26.68 -12.60
CA ALA A 44 10.53 25.96 -13.81
C ALA A 44 11.80 25.70 -14.62
N ILE A 45 12.29 24.47 -14.58
CA ILE A 45 13.28 23.99 -15.53
C ILE A 45 12.47 23.66 -16.78
N SER A 46 12.50 24.58 -17.76
CA SER A 46 12.03 24.33 -19.11
C SER A 46 12.62 23.01 -19.60
N ARG A 47 11.74 22.07 -19.97
CA ARG A 47 12.12 20.94 -20.80
C ARG A 47 12.06 21.43 -22.25
N ASP A 48 13.22 21.76 -22.79
CA ASP A 48 13.42 21.90 -24.23
C ASP A 48 13.07 20.61 -24.97
N ASP A 49 12.45 20.80 -26.13
CA ASP A 49 12.01 19.84 -27.13
C ASP A 49 13.03 18.72 -27.44
N GLY A 50 12.56 17.47 -27.45
CA GLY A 50 13.29 16.30 -27.94
C GLY A 50 12.44 15.49 -28.93
N PRO A 51 13.03 14.97 -30.03
CA PRO A 51 12.31 14.66 -31.27
C PRO A 51 11.47 13.38 -31.23
N SER A 52 10.36 13.44 -31.96
CA SER A 52 9.44 12.35 -32.28
C SER A 52 10.14 11.15 -32.91
N PHE A 53 10.31 10.07 -32.13
CA PHE A 53 10.57 8.75 -32.70
C PHE A 53 9.24 8.09 -33.08
N SER A 54 8.88 8.18 -34.36
CA SER A 54 7.84 7.38 -34.98
C SER A 54 8.26 5.91 -34.97
N ILE A 55 7.70 5.10 -34.10
CA ILE A 55 7.85 3.64 -34.18
C ILE A 55 6.94 3.16 -35.31
N ALA A 56 7.58 2.83 -36.42
CA ALA A 56 6.98 2.17 -37.56
C ALA A 56 6.47 0.78 -37.16
N ARG A 57 5.21 0.53 -37.53
CA ARG A 57 4.51 -0.76 -37.51
C ARG A 57 5.19 -1.71 -38.49
N SER A 58 5.83 -2.76 -38.00
CA SER A 58 6.25 -3.90 -38.83
C SER A 58 5.23 -5.02 -38.72
N GLU A 59 4.33 -5.07 -39.71
CA GLU A 59 3.56 -6.27 -40.04
C GLU A 59 4.46 -7.25 -40.80
N SER A 60 4.47 -8.50 -40.38
CA SER A 60 4.92 -9.61 -41.21
C SER A 60 4.07 -10.83 -40.89
N ALA A 61 3.11 -11.06 -41.79
CA ALA A 61 2.38 -12.30 -41.93
C ALA A 61 3.15 -13.23 -42.88
N LEU A 62 3.20 -14.52 -42.55
CA LEU A 62 2.70 -15.65 -43.36
C LEU A 62 3.32 -16.95 -42.84
N ALA A 63 2.48 -17.89 -42.42
CA ALA A 63 2.47 -19.24 -42.99
C ALA A 63 1.23 -20.00 -42.49
N ALA A 64 0.35 -20.30 -43.44
CA ALA A 64 -0.82 -21.14 -43.27
C ALA A 64 -0.40 -22.60 -42.99
N ASN A 65 -1.17 -23.29 -42.15
CA ASN A 65 -1.42 -24.71 -42.36
C ASN A 65 -2.82 -25.07 -41.87
N SER A 66 -3.60 -25.65 -42.78
CA SER A 66 -5.02 -25.95 -42.63
C SER A 66 -5.24 -27.40 -42.20
N ALA A 67 -5.90 -27.60 -41.04
CA ALA A 67 -6.94 -28.60 -40.70
C ALA A 67 -6.67 -30.13 -40.88
N PRO A 68 -7.56 -31.04 -40.40
CA PRO A 68 -8.37 -31.07 -39.17
C PRO A 68 -8.28 -32.44 -38.43
N ALA A 69 -8.57 -32.53 -37.12
CA ALA A 69 -8.98 -33.80 -36.50
C ALA A 69 -9.71 -33.61 -35.16
N THR A 70 -10.99 -33.98 -35.18
CA THR A 70 -11.80 -34.65 -34.14
C THR A 70 -11.75 -34.14 -32.71
N ARG A 71 -12.84 -33.46 -32.36
CA ARG A 71 -13.38 -33.28 -31.01
C ARG A 71 -13.86 -34.64 -30.50
N ASP A 72 -13.13 -35.24 -29.55
CA ASP A 72 -13.63 -36.37 -28.78
C ASP A 72 -13.83 -36.01 -27.31
N LYS A 73 -15.00 -36.44 -26.84
CA LYS A 73 -15.48 -36.27 -25.47
C LYS A 73 -14.63 -37.14 -24.55
N ASN A 74 -14.12 -36.56 -23.47
CA ASN A 74 -14.00 -37.33 -22.23
C ASN A 74 -14.38 -36.44 -21.05
N ALA A 75 -15.65 -36.61 -20.66
CA ALA A 75 -16.13 -36.26 -19.35
C ALA A 75 -15.49 -37.24 -18.35
N GLN A 76 -14.70 -36.72 -17.43
CA GLN A 76 -14.36 -37.42 -16.20
C GLN A 76 -15.03 -36.69 -15.04
N GLU A 77 -16.32 -36.96 -14.88
CA GLU A 77 -16.98 -36.95 -13.58
C GLU A 77 -16.64 -38.28 -12.89
N GLN A 78 -16.03 -38.20 -11.70
CA GLN A 78 -16.03 -39.20 -10.61
C GLN A 78 -15.07 -38.68 -9.51
N GLY A 79 -15.47 -38.44 -8.26
CA GLY A 79 -16.78 -38.67 -7.67
C GLY A 79 -16.90 -37.97 -6.30
N ALA A 80 -18.17 -37.74 -5.93
CA ALA A 80 -18.58 -37.32 -4.61
C ALA A 80 -18.42 -38.49 -3.62
N GLY A 81 -17.51 -38.33 -2.66
CA GLY A 81 -17.41 -39.14 -1.45
C GLY A 81 -17.91 -38.34 -0.25
N LYS A 82 -19.04 -38.77 0.31
CA LYS A 82 -19.65 -38.30 1.56
C LYS A 82 -18.64 -38.25 2.71
N SER A 83 -18.68 -37.18 3.51
CA SER A 83 -18.32 -37.20 4.93
C SER A 83 -18.88 -35.95 5.63
N GLY A 84 -19.67 -36.14 6.67
CA GLY A 84 -19.80 -35.19 7.79
C GLY A 84 -19.84 -36.01 9.09
N PRO A 85 -19.90 -35.41 10.29
CA PRO A 85 -19.48 -34.06 10.69
C PRO A 85 -18.51 -34.04 11.91
N ALA A 86 -17.93 -32.85 12.15
CA ALA A 86 -17.54 -32.24 13.43
C ALA A 86 -16.16 -32.52 14.10
N SER A 87 -15.68 -31.42 14.71
CA SER A 87 -14.62 -31.23 15.74
C SER A 87 -13.20 -31.05 15.18
N ALA A 88 -12.44 -29.99 15.47
CA ALA A 88 -12.56 -28.85 16.37
C ALA A 88 -11.52 -27.78 15.91
N PRO A 89 -11.52 -26.57 16.47
CA PRO A 89 -11.00 -25.35 15.84
C PRO A 89 -9.47 -25.26 15.88
N ALA A 90 -8.86 -24.90 14.76
CA ALA A 90 -7.49 -24.41 14.74
C ALA A 90 -7.47 -23.04 15.42
N ASP A 91 -6.99 -23.07 16.65
CA ASP A 91 -6.55 -21.98 17.51
C ASP A 91 -6.60 -20.60 16.85
N ALA A 92 -7.68 -19.89 17.17
CA ALA A 92 -7.63 -18.46 17.29
C ALA A 92 -6.44 -18.12 18.20
N HIS A 93 -5.32 -17.78 17.58
CA HIS A 93 -4.34 -16.91 18.22
C HIS A 93 -5.06 -15.57 18.39
N SER A 94 -5.87 -15.51 19.45
CA SER A 94 -6.27 -14.26 20.05
C SER A 94 -4.97 -13.67 20.59
N SER A 95 -4.23 -13.00 19.71
CA SER A 95 -3.38 -11.91 20.13
C SER A 95 -4.32 -11.00 20.90
N ALA A 96 -4.24 -11.04 22.24
CA ALA A 96 -4.89 -10.06 23.08
C ALA A 96 -4.68 -8.70 22.41
N PRO A 97 -5.71 -7.82 22.34
CA PRO A 97 -5.53 -6.50 21.77
C PRO A 97 -4.40 -5.85 22.56
N GLU A 98 -3.20 -5.82 21.98
CA GLU A 98 -2.23 -4.80 22.30
C GLU A 98 -3.04 -3.52 22.17
N GLU A 99 -3.21 -2.81 23.28
CA GLU A 99 -4.11 -1.66 23.40
C GLU A 99 -3.63 -0.64 22.36
N ARG A 100 -4.16 -0.79 21.14
CA ARG A 100 -3.73 -0.02 19.99
C ARG A 100 -3.97 1.42 20.38
N PRO A 101 -2.95 2.28 20.30
CA PRO A 101 -3.14 3.65 20.72
C PRO A 101 -4.37 4.23 20.04
N LEU A 102 -5.19 4.97 20.79
CA LEU A 102 -6.46 5.51 20.28
C LEU A 102 -6.29 6.34 18.99
N TYR A 103 -5.08 6.80 18.68
CA TYR A 103 -4.73 7.56 17.49
C TYR A 103 -4.30 6.72 16.28
N GLU A 104 -4.06 5.41 16.42
CA GLU A 104 -3.61 4.53 15.33
C GLU A 104 -4.59 4.54 14.15
N GLY A 105 -5.90 4.52 14.44
CA GLY A 105 -6.93 4.61 13.40
C GLY A 105 -6.86 5.91 12.59
N GLN A 106 -6.54 7.04 13.24
CA GLN A 106 -6.39 8.33 12.57
C GLN A 106 -5.14 8.37 11.70
N MET A 107 -4.03 7.76 12.14
CA MET A 107 -2.83 7.64 11.32
C MET A 107 -3.04 6.76 10.10
N LEU A 108 -3.69 5.61 10.27
CA LEU A 108 -4.03 4.74 9.14
C LEU A 108 -4.93 5.45 8.15
N ARG A 109 -5.91 6.23 8.64
CA ARG A 109 -6.76 7.04 7.76
C ARG A 109 -5.96 8.12 7.03
N LEU A 110 -5.06 8.83 7.72
CA LEU A 110 -4.19 9.83 7.11
C LEU A 110 -3.32 9.20 6.01
N ALA A 111 -2.71 8.04 6.26
CA ALA A 111 -1.93 7.31 5.28
C ALA A 111 -2.75 6.96 4.02
N GLU A 112 -3.99 6.51 4.19
CA GLU A 112 -4.90 6.22 3.06
C GLU A 112 -5.22 7.48 2.24
N VAL A 113 -5.50 8.61 2.91
CA VAL A 113 -5.73 9.92 2.28
C VAL A 113 -4.51 10.38 1.48
N LEU A 114 -3.30 10.24 2.04
CA LEU A 114 -2.05 10.54 1.33
C LEU A 114 -1.88 9.68 0.07
N GLY A 115 -2.26 8.40 0.13
CA GLY A 115 -2.25 7.50 -1.03
C GLY A 115 -3.21 7.94 -2.13
N ALA A 116 -4.44 8.29 -1.75
CA ALA A 116 -5.44 8.80 -2.69
C ALA A 116 -4.98 10.11 -3.36
N LEU A 117 -4.43 11.05 -2.59
CA LEU A 117 -3.90 12.32 -3.12
C LEU A 117 -2.70 12.10 -4.05
N SER A 118 -1.80 11.19 -3.70
CA SER A 118 -0.63 10.88 -4.53
C SER A 118 -1.02 10.38 -5.92
N PHE A 119 -2.06 9.53 -5.99
CA PHE A 119 -2.59 9.09 -7.28
C PHE A 119 -3.34 10.22 -8.01
N LEU A 120 -4.34 10.80 -7.36
CA LEU A 120 -5.26 11.74 -8.01
C LEU A 120 -4.58 13.02 -8.50
N ARG A 121 -3.67 13.57 -7.70
CA ARG A 121 -2.95 14.80 -8.07
C ARG A 121 -1.96 14.57 -9.19
N ASN A 122 -1.32 13.40 -9.22
CA ASN A 122 -0.50 12.99 -10.36
C ASN A 122 -1.36 12.81 -11.63
N LEU A 123 -2.53 12.16 -11.51
CA LEU A 123 -3.45 11.98 -12.63
C LEU A 123 -3.93 13.32 -13.23
N CYS A 124 -4.13 14.32 -12.38
CA CYS A 124 -4.57 15.67 -12.77
C CYS A 124 -3.42 16.64 -13.09
N GLY A 125 -2.16 16.19 -13.07
CA GLY A 125 -1.01 17.03 -13.41
C GLY A 125 -0.75 18.18 -12.44
N ALA A 126 -1.11 18.04 -11.17
CA ALA A 126 -0.86 19.08 -10.18
C ALA A 126 0.64 19.19 -9.88
N ASN A 127 1.17 20.42 -9.80
CA ASN A 127 2.59 20.70 -9.60
C ASN A 127 3.17 20.13 -8.29
N ASP A 128 2.32 19.98 -7.29
CA ASP A 128 2.64 19.43 -5.99
C ASP A 128 2.34 17.92 -5.90
N ALA A 129 2.12 17.20 -7.01
CA ALA A 129 1.94 15.76 -6.95
C ALA A 129 3.10 15.03 -6.24
N PRO A 130 4.40 15.40 -6.42
CA PRO A 130 5.51 14.71 -5.76
C PRO A 130 5.51 14.80 -4.23
N GLN A 131 5.06 15.91 -3.64
CA GLN A 131 5.13 16.10 -2.18
C GLN A 131 4.26 15.11 -1.39
N TRP A 132 3.24 14.50 -2.00
CA TRP A 132 2.35 13.59 -1.28
C TRP A 132 3.01 12.25 -0.96
N TYR A 133 3.93 11.79 -1.82
CA TYR A 133 4.81 10.65 -1.52
C TYR A 133 5.78 10.98 -0.39
N GLU A 134 6.38 12.17 -0.41
CA GLU A 134 7.30 12.61 0.65
C GLU A 134 6.60 12.78 2.00
N LYS A 135 5.35 13.28 2.01
CA LYS A 135 4.52 13.36 3.22
C LYS A 135 4.24 11.97 3.80
N MET A 136 4.00 10.96 2.96
CA MET A 136 3.85 9.58 3.43
C MET A 136 5.16 9.05 4.02
N ARG A 137 6.29 9.31 3.35
CA ARG A 137 7.61 8.91 3.86
C ARG A 137 7.88 9.53 5.24
N ALA A 138 7.62 10.82 5.39
CA ALA A 138 7.77 11.53 6.65
C ALA A 138 6.85 10.95 7.75
N LEU A 139 5.60 10.59 7.41
CA LEU A 139 4.69 9.93 8.35
C LEU A 139 5.25 8.59 8.85
N ILE A 140 5.74 7.75 7.92
CA ILE A 140 6.32 6.45 8.26
C ILE A 140 7.56 6.63 9.15
N ASP A 141 8.44 7.55 8.79
CA ASP A 141 9.70 7.75 9.51
C ASP A 141 9.49 8.31 10.93
N ALA A 142 8.42 9.07 11.14
CA ALA A 142 8.06 9.61 12.45
C ALA A 142 7.32 8.60 13.34
N GLU A 143 6.37 7.83 12.79
CA GLU A 143 5.41 7.06 13.58
C GLU A 143 5.69 5.55 13.63
N ALA A 144 6.36 4.97 12.62
CA ALA A 144 6.62 3.54 12.57
C ALA A 144 7.94 3.17 13.25
N GLY A 145 7.86 2.81 14.54
CA GLY A 145 8.98 2.29 15.32
C GLY A 145 9.35 0.85 14.97
N THR A 146 8.39 0.08 14.45
CA THR A 146 8.56 -1.33 14.07
C THR A 146 8.24 -1.56 12.59
N THR A 147 8.78 -2.65 12.01
CA THR A 147 8.45 -3.06 10.64
C THR A 147 6.95 -3.30 10.45
N ALA A 148 6.28 -3.89 11.44
CA ALA A 148 4.85 -4.17 11.38
C ALA A 148 4.00 -2.89 11.33
N GLU A 149 4.38 -1.83 12.06
CA GLU A 149 3.72 -0.51 11.95
C GLU A 149 3.97 0.12 10.59
N ARG A 150 5.20 -0.02 10.08
CA ARG A 150 5.61 0.46 8.75
C ARG A 150 4.73 -0.16 7.66
N GLU A 151 4.55 -1.47 7.71
CA GLU A 151 3.72 -2.24 6.80
C GLU A 151 2.24 -1.88 6.92
N ARG A 152 1.73 -1.64 8.14
CA ARG A 152 0.34 -1.19 8.35
C ARG A 152 0.08 0.16 7.70
N LEU A 153 0.95 1.15 7.93
CA LEU A 153 0.85 2.47 7.31
C LEU A 153 0.97 2.37 5.78
N ALA A 154 1.99 1.68 5.27
CA ALA A 154 2.19 1.47 3.85
C ALA A 154 1.00 0.75 3.19
N GLY A 155 0.43 -0.26 3.88
CA GLY A 155 -0.77 -0.96 3.44
C GLY A 155 -1.96 -0.02 3.31
N SER A 156 -2.17 0.89 4.28
CA SER A 156 -3.25 1.88 4.21
C SER A 156 -3.06 2.87 3.05
N TYR A 157 -1.84 3.37 2.87
CA TYR A 157 -1.47 4.21 1.74
C TYR A 157 -1.75 3.51 0.40
N ASN A 158 -1.30 2.26 0.27
CA ASN A 158 -1.50 1.46 -0.94
C ASN A 158 -2.99 1.21 -1.21
N ARG A 159 -3.82 1.04 -0.18
CA ARG A 159 -5.28 0.93 -0.37
C ARG A 159 -5.86 2.20 -1.00
N GLY A 160 -5.51 3.38 -0.48
CA GLY A 160 -5.96 4.66 -1.03
C GLY A 160 -5.48 4.86 -2.47
N PHE A 161 -4.19 4.62 -2.72
CA PHE A 161 -3.59 4.77 -4.05
C PHE A 161 -4.26 3.84 -5.07
N ASN A 162 -4.31 2.53 -4.78
CA ASN A 162 -4.84 1.54 -5.72
C ASN A 162 -6.36 1.66 -5.88
N GLY A 163 -7.09 2.01 -4.81
CA GLY A 163 -8.54 2.21 -4.88
C GLY A 163 -8.92 3.27 -5.91
N TYR A 164 -8.24 4.42 -5.88
CA TYR A 164 -8.48 5.49 -6.86
C TYR A 164 -7.89 5.19 -8.23
N ALA A 165 -6.77 4.46 -8.27
CA ALA A 165 -6.21 3.97 -9.53
C ALA A 165 -7.18 3.09 -10.30
N LEU A 166 -7.98 2.25 -9.61
CA LEU A 166 -9.00 1.41 -10.24
C LEU A 166 -10.13 2.23 -10.86
N THR A 167 -10.58 3.29 -10.18
CA THR A 167 -11.74 4.09 -10.57
C THR A 167 -11.45 5.12 -11.66
N TYR A 168 -10.29 5.79 -11.61
CA TYR A 168 -10.00 6.92 -12.49
C TYR A 168 -8.87 6.61 -13.47
N ARG A 169 -9.08 6.95 -14.75
CA ARG A 169 -8.08 6.80 -15.82
C ARG A 169 -7.69 8.11 -16.49
N ARG A 170 -8.49 9.16 -16.27
CA ARG A 170 -8.25 10.52 -16.73
C ARG A 170 -8.76 11.45 -15.64
N CYS A 171 -8.14 12.63 -15.54
CA CYS A 171 -8.67 13.68 -14.68
C CYS A 171 -10.06 14.12 -15.18
N ASN A 172 -11.01 14.29 -14.26
CA ASN A 172 -12.37 14.76 -14.52
C ASN A 172 -12.92 15.45 -13.27
N ALA A 173 -14.10 16.08 -13.39
CA ALA A 173 -14.71 16.84 -12.29
C ALA A 173 -14.92 16.02 -11.00
N SER A 174 -15.20 14.72 -11.11
CA SER A 174 -15.34 13.85 -9.93
C SER A 174 -13.98 13.59 -9.25
N ALA A 175 -12.91 13.42 -10.03
CA ALA A 175 -11.56 13.29 -9.49
C ALA A 175 -11.11 14.58 -8.77
N GLU A 176 -11.37 15.74 -9.36
CA GLU A 176 -11.07 17.05 -8.74
C GLU A 176 -11.86 17.29 -7.44
N ALA A 177 -13.15 16.91 -7.44
CA ALA A 177 -13.96 16.95 -6.23
C ALA A 177 -13.42 16.02 -5.13
N ALA A 178 -12.94 14.82 -5.50
CA ALA A 178 -12.30 13.91 -4.56
C ALA A 178 -10.99 14.49 -3.99
N ILE A 179 -10.15 15.10 -4.84
CA ILE A 179 -8.93 15.79 -4.39
C ILE A 179 -9.27 16.83 -3.32
N THR A 180 -10.25 17.70 -3.59
CA THR A 180 -10.64 18.78 -2.68
C THR A 180 -11.06 18.22 -1.32
N ARG A 181 -11.89 17.17 -1.31
CA ARG A 181 -12.33 16.51 -0.06
C ARG A 181 -11.16 15.92 0.72
N PHE A 182 -10.20 15.30 0.03
CA PHE A 182 -9.05 14.69 0.69
C PHE A 182 -8.02 15.70 1.21
N LEU A 183 -7.88 16.86 0.56
CA LEU A 183 -7.08 17.96 1.10
C LEU A 183 -7.66 18.41 2.45
N ASP A 184 -8.97 18.64 2.50
CA ASP A 184 -9.67 19.03 3.73
C ASP A 184 -9.56 17.95 4.82
N GLU A 185 -9.80 16.69 4.45
CA GLU A 185 -9.72 15.57 5.39
C GLU A 185 -8.30 15.37 5.92
N GLY A 186 -7.29 15.37 5.05
CA GLY A 186 -5.89 15.23 5.43
C GLY A 186 -5.43 16.34 6.37
N ALA A 187 -5.83 17.59 6.10
CA ALA A 187 -5.53 18.73 6.97
C ALA A 187 -6.17 18.58 8.36
N ARG A 188 -7.44 18.17 8.44
CA ARG A 188 -8.13 17.94 9.72
C ARG A 188 -7.51 16.79 10.51
N LEU A 189 -7.17 15.69 9.85
CA LEU A 189 -6.52 14.53 10.48
C LEU A 189 -5.16 14.93 11.06
N ALA A 190 -4.31 15.59 10.26
CA ALA A 190 -3.00 16.06 10.71
C ALA A 190 -3.13 16.99 11.93
N ALA A 191 -4.02 17.98 11.87
CA ALA A 191 -4.25 18.90 13.00
C ALA A 191 -4.76 18.18 14.25
N THR A 192 -5.67 17.22 14.09
CA THR A 192 -6.22 16.44 15.21
C THR A 192 -5.16 15.57 15.86
N ILE A 193 -4.31 14.92 15.06
CA ILE A 193 -3.22 14.07 15.55
C ILE A 193 -2.21 14.93 16.31
N SER A 194 -1.73 16.03 15.70
CA SER A 194 -0.73 16.90 16.34
C SER A 194 -1.25 17.58 17.60
N SER A 195 -2.50 18.06 17.62
CA SER A 195 -3.06 18.75 18.79
C SER A 195 -3.28 17.84 20.00
N ARG A 196 -3.50 16.54 19.78
CA ARG A 196 -3.86 15.60 20.85
C ARG A 196 -2.71 14.71 21.30
N PHE A 197 -1.74 14.46 20.42
CA PHE A 197 -0.69 13.46 20.64
C PHE A 197 0.73 14.01 20.43
N GLY A 198 0.89 15.30 20.10
CA GLY A 198 2.19 15.94 19.85
C GLY A 198 2.90 16.54 21.07
N GLY A 199 2.68 15.98 22.26
CA GLY A 199 3.28 16.44 23.53
C GLY A 199 4.37 15.51 24.02
#